data_AF-A0A9Q0WIK1-F1
#
_entry.id   AF-A0A9Q0WIK1-F1
#
_cell.length_a   1.000
_cell.length_b   1.000
_cell.length_c   1.000
_cell.angle_alpha   90.00
_cell.angle_beta   90.00
_cell.angle_gamma   90.00
#
_symmetry.space_group_name_H-M   'P 1'
#
loop_
_entity.id
_entity.type
_entity.pdbx_description
1 polymer ?
#
loop_
_entity_poly.entity_id
_entity_poly.type
_entity_poly.pdbx_seq_one_letter_code
_entity_poly.pdbx_strand_id
1 'polypeptide(L)'
;MQTIQSLTEDKLSLAIEVSGLLKSRIADRNSAKEGFRLANEEWEARNRRLEKEKNELQTALEKELDRRSSDWSLKLEKYQLEEQRLRERVRELAEHNVSLQREVSSFSEREAENKSVITYSEQQLRDLTSKVEELSDENQHLKHNLSELQKKYAVAEEDQDCIKRNFEEKNKECKDLQKSITRLLRTCSDQEKTIEGLREKISEEIEKKPPLDKFDKNVTRLQMEQLRLTGLELALRREVESYRLEIDSLRHENINLLKRLKCNGEEIGALNFKLDKEMWTRTCCLQNQGLSMLNESTQLSSKLLEYIRGKVGGHFQEIKQGMEVLGKGLDEQFIVESDMKIQGFKRGTEGLTRSLQTISCLLKEKSNLGASKSQSPSSNVNGSGKLNHHTLEESLRFELKAETLLTSLLREKLYSKESELEQLQAELATAVRGNDILQCEVHNSLDNLACASHQLKNLELQKSAKQYNEVLYLICREMSFLISLAVVPSRFLGAAVMPSHFGCQCTTLKKDENVDRLQSDLQASAKESATTRGILAKVSQERDMMWEEVKAVKGEEYAIEFRD
;
A
#
# COMPACT_ATOMS: atom_id res chain seq x y z
N MET A 1 119.69 -67.48 102.09
CA MET A 1 118.76 -68.44 101.43
C MET A 1 117.30 -67.98 101.50
N GLN A 2 116.76 -67.61 102.67
CA GLN A 2 115.36 -67.17 102.84
C GLN A 2 114.96 -65.93 102.01
N THR A 3 115.78 -64.88 101.93
CA THR A 3 115.49 -63.67 101.14
C THR A 3 115.43 -63.92 99.62
N ILE A 4 116.20 -64.92 99.14
CA ILE A 4 116.17 -65.31 97.72
C ILE A 4 114.86 -66.05 97.42
N GLN A 5 114.37 -66.87 98.34
CA GLN A 5 113.08 -67.55 98.22
C GLN A 5 111.91 -66.55 98.21
N SER A 6 111.88 -65.59 99.13
CA SER A 6 110.81 -64.58 99.18
C SER A 6 110.77 -63.70 97.92
N LEU A 7 111.92 -63.24 97.43
CA LEU A 7 111.99 -62.48 96.16
C LEU A 7 111.60 -63.34 94.95
N THR A 8 111.82 -64.65 95.00
CA THR A 8 111.38 -65.57 93.94
C THR A 8 109.87 -65.76 93.97
N GLU A 9 109.27 -65.86 95.16
CA GLU A 9 107.81 -65.91 95.35
C GLU A 9 107.11 -64.61 94.93
N ASP A 10 107.64 -63.45 95.30
CA ASP A 10 107.12 -62.15 94.88
C ASP A 10 107.22 -61.95 93.37
N LYS A 11 108.36 -62.34 92.77
CA LYS A 11 108.53 -62.33 91.31
C LYS A 11 107.52 -63.25 90.62
N LEU A 12 107.22 -64.40 91.22
CA LEU A 12 106.24 -65.35 90.70
C LEU A 12 104.81 -64.82 90.84
N SER A 13 104.47 -64.19 91.98
CA SER A 13 103.19 -63.51 92.22
C SER A 13 102.96 -62.35 91.24
N LEU A 14 103.95 -61.47 91.05
CA LEU A 14 103.91 -60.38 90.08
C LEU A 14 103.78 -60.92 88.64
N ALA A 15 104.48 -61.99 88.30
CA ALA A 15 104.35 -62.62 86.98
C ALA A 15 102.93 -63.19 86.76
N ILE A 16 102.29 -63.73 87.80
CA ILE A 16 100.89 -64.18 87.75
C ILE A 16 99.93 -63.00 87.57
N GLU A 17 100.10 -61.91 88.32
CA GLU A 17 99.26 -60.70 88.23
C GLU A 17 99.39 -60.03 86.85
N VAL A 18 100.63 -59.84 86.36
CA VAL A 18 100.89 -59.30 85.01
C VAL A 18 100.30 -60.22 83.94
N SER A 19 100.40 -61.55 84.10
CA SER A 19 99.76 -62.51 83.21
C SER A 19 98.23 -62.41 83.25
N GLY A 20 97.63 -62.23 84.43
CA GLY A 20 96.20 -62.00 84.61
C GLY A 20 95.70 -60.72 83.94
N LEU A 21 96.40 -59.60 84.15
CA LEU A 21 96.10 -58.32 83.51
C LEU A 21 96.24 -58.38 81.99
N LEU A 22 97.30 -59.03 81.48
CA LEU A 22 97.48 -59.26 80.05
C LEU A 22 96.33 -60.09 79.47
N LYS A 23 95.91 -61.16 80.15
CA LYS A 23 94.76 -61.98 79.74
C LYS A 23 93.46 -61.18 79.73
N SER A 24 93.18 -60.39 80.77
CA SER A 24 91.99 -59.52 80.82
C SER A 24 92.00 -58.51 79.67
N ARG A 25 93.12 -57.82 79.45
CA ARG A 25 93.24 -56.82 78.38
C ARG A 25 93.10 -57.45 76.99
N ILE A 26 93.59 -58.68 76.80
CA ILE A 26 93.37 -59.45 75.56
C ILE A 26 91.89 -59.80 75.41
N ALA A 27 91.21 -60.23 76.49
CA ALA A 27 89.78 -60.52 76.47
C ALA A 27 88.93 -59.27 76.15
N ASP A 28 89.23 -58.13 76.77
CA ASP A 28 88.55 -56.86 76.51
C ASP A 28 88.77 -56.40 75.07
N ARG A 29 90.00 -56.51 74.55
CA ARG A 29 90.30 -56.20 73.15
C ARG A 29 89.53 -57.11 72.19
N ASN A 30 89.44 -58.40 72.51
CA ASN A 30 88.69 -59.36 71.69
C ASN A 30 87.18 -59.07 71.76
N SER A 31 86.64 -58.73 72.94
CA SER A 31 85.24 -58.32 73.12
C SER A 31 84.91 -57.04 72.35
N ALA A 32 85.77 -56.01 72.42
CA ALA A 32 85.60 -54.78 71.66
C ALA A 32 85.68 -55.01 70.14
N LYS A 33 86.60 -55.88 69.69
CA LYS A 33 86.71 -56.26 68.27
C LYS A 33 85.45 -57.00 67.79
N GLU A 34 84.90 -57.88 68.62
CA GLU A 34 83.65 -58.58 68.34
C GLU A 34 82.46 -57.62 68.31
N GLY A 35 82.35 -56.72 69.28
CA GLY A 35 81.32 -55.68 69.32
C GLY A 35 81.36 -54.76 68.10
N PHE A 36 82.56 -54.36 67.66
CA PHE A 36 82.74 -53.59 66.42
C PHE A 36 82.29 -54.40 65.19
N ARG A 37 82.63 -55.69 65.12
CA ARG A 37 82.19 -56.56 64.01
C ARG A 37 80.67 -56.63 63.92
N LEU A 38 79.99 -56.91 65.04
CA LEU A 38 78.53 -56.98 65.09
C LEU A 38 77.86 -55.64 64.73
N ALA A 39 78.38 -54.53 65.24
CA ALA A 39 77.87 -53.19 64.89
C ALA A 39 78.07 -52.86 63.41
N ASN A 40 79.20 -53.27 62.82
CA ASN A 40 79.45 -53.10 61.39
C ASN A 40 78.50 -53.97 60.54
N GLU A 41 78.28 -55.23 60.91
CA GLU A 41 77.32 -56.11 60.24
C GLU A 41 75.89 -55.58 60.32
N GLU A 42 75.48 -55.04 61.48
CA GLU A 42 74.17 -54.41 61.64
C GLU A 42 74.05 -53.14 60.79
N TRP A 43 75.08 -52.30 60.77
CA TRP A 43 75.12 -51.10 59.92
C TRP A 43 75.04 -51.46 58.43
N GLU A 44 75.79 -52.46 57.96
CA GLU A 44 75.71 -52.95 56.58
C GLU A 44 74.32 -53.52 56.26
N ALA A 45 73.71 -54.25 57.19
CA ALA A 45 72.35 -54.78 57.00
C ALA A 45 71.30 -53.66 56.91
N ARG A 46 71.43 -52.60 57.72
CA ARG A 46 70.59 -51.39 57.62
C ARG A 46 70.82 -50.68 56.29
N ASN A 47 72.07 -50.49 55.87
CA ASN A 47 72.40 -49.86 54.59
C ASN A 47 71.83 -50.64 53.39
N ARG A 48 71.95 -51.97 53.39
CA ARG A 48 71.35 -52.84 52.34
C ARG A 48 69.82 -52.72 52.28
N ARG A 49 69.15 -52.62 53.44
CA ARG A 49 67.68 -52.43 53.49
C ARG A 49 67.28 -51.08 52.90
N LEU A 50 67.93 -50.01 53.34
CA LEU A 50 67.65 -48.66 52.83
C LEU A 50 67.91 -48.54 51.33
N GLU A 51 69.00 -49.14 50.81
CA GLU A 51 69.27 -49.13 49.37
C GLU A 51 68.21 -49.92 48.58
N LYS A 52 67.70 -51.02 49.15
CA LYS A 52 66.59 -51.77 48.55
C LYS A 52 65.30 -50.94 48.52
N GLU A 53 64.93 -50.33 49.64
CA GLU A 53 63.75 -49.46 49.75
C GLU A 53 63.85 -48.27 48.78
N LYS A 54 65.03 -47.64 48.68
CA LYS A 54 65.30 -46.57 47.71
C LYS A 54 65.08 -47.03 46.27
N ASN A 55 65.61 -48.20 45.88
CA ASN A 55 65.44 -48.74 44.53
C ASN A 55 63.97 -49.14 44.26
N GLU A 56 63.27 -49.70 45.24
CA GLU A 56 61.84 -50.03 45.14
C GLU A 56 60.99 -48.75 44.96
N LEU A 57 61.27 -47.68 45.72
CA LEU A 57 60.59 -46.40 45.57
C LEU A 57 60.91 -45.73 44.22
N GLN A 58 62.16 -45.79 43.78
CA GLN A 58 62.58 -45.25 42.47
C GLN A 58 61.83 -45.95 41.33
N THR A 59 61.82 -47.29 41.31
CA THR A 59 61.12 -48.06 40.27
C THR A 59 59.60 -47.87 40.31
N ALA A 60 59.01 -47.68 41.50
CA ALA A 60 57.59 -47.36 41.64
C ALA A 60 57.27 -45.96 41.07
N LEU A 61 58.13 -44.98 41.30
CA LEU A 61 57.97 -43.63 40.75
C LEU A 61 58.10 -43.62 39.23
N GLU A 62 59.10 -44.29 38.67
CA GLU A 62 59.30 -44.43 37.21
C GLU A 62 58.05 -45.03 36.54
N LYS A 63 57.51 -46.12 37.10
CA LYS A 63 56.27 -46.74 36.59
C LYS A 63 55.06 -45.81 36.65
N GLU A 64 54.90 -45.03 37.72
CA GLU A 64 53.78 -44.09 37.84
C GLU A 64 53.93 -42.90 36.87
N LEU A 65 55.15 -42.45 36.60
CA LEU A 65 55.43 -41.45 35.57
C LEU A 65 55.10 -41.99 34.18
N ASP A 66 55.54 -43.20 33.84
CA ASP A 66 55.24 -43.84 32.56
C ASP A 66 53.74 -44.07 32.36
N ARG A 67 53.05 -44.52 33.41
CA ARG A 67 51.59 -44.71 33.40
C ARG A 67 50.87 -43.38 33.15
N ARG A 68 51.22 -42.32 33.87
CA ARG A 68 50.63 -40.98 33.66
C ARG A 68 50.96 -40.41 32.29
N SER A 69 52.20 -40.58 31.82
CA SER A 69 52.63 -40.15 30.49
C SER A 69 51.80 -40.83 29.40
N SER A 70 51.59 -42.14 29.55
CA SER A 70 50.75 -42.93 28.64
C SER A 70 49.28 -42.48 28.69
N ASP A 71 48.70 -42.27 29.88
CA ASP A 71 47.32 -41.77 30.04
C ASP A 71 47.11 -40.41 29.37
N TRP A 72 48.07 -39.49 29.53
CA TRP A 72 48.01 -38.18 28.90
C TRP A 72 48.20 -38.24 27.38
N SER A 73 49.08 -39.13 26.89
CA SER A 73 49.26 -39.36 25.47
C SER A 73 47.98 -39.90 24.82
N LEU A 74 47.31 -40.86 25.45
CA LEU A 74 46.02 -41.40 24.98
C LEU A 74 44.91 -40.34 24.98
N LYS A 75 44.85 -39.48 26.02
CA LYS A 75 43.91 -38.36 26.04
C LYS A 75 44.18 -37.37 24.92
N LEU A 76 45.44 -37.04 24.66
CA LEU A 76 45.84 -36.15 23.59
C LEU A 76 45.41 -36.69 22.22
N GLU A 77 45.70 -37.97 21.95
CA GLU A 77 45.29 -38.64 20.71
C GLU A 77 43.76 -38.61 20.53
N LYS A 78 43.00 -38.90 21.60
CA LYS A 78 41.54 -38.81 21.58
C LYS A 78 41.05 -37.40 21.21
N TYR A 79 41.65 -36.35 21.78
CA TYR A 79 41.26 -34.97 21.46
C TYR A 79 41.66 -34.58 20.04
N GLN A 80 42.79 -35.05 19.53
CA GLN A 80 43.22 -34.80 18.15
C GLN A 80 42.27 -35.44 17.13
N LEU A 81 41.83 -36.69 17.38
CA LEU A 81 40.84 -37.35 16.53
C LEU A 81 39.49 -36.62 16.54
N GLU A 82 39.05 -36.17 17.71
CA GLU A 82 37.82 -35.38 17.84
C GLU A 82 37.93 -34.04 17.09
N GLU A 83 39.06 -33.35 17.23
CA GLU A 83 39.35 -32.12 16.49
C GLU A 83 39.31 -32.35 14.97
N GLN A 84 39.93 -33.44 14.49
CA GLN A 84 39.89 -33.79 13.07
C GLN A 84 38.45 -34.03 12.60
N ARG A 85 37.65 -34.79 13.35
CA ARG A 85 36.24 -35.06 13.01
C ARG A 85 35.43 -33.76 12.93
N LEU A 86 35.64 -32.84 13.87
CA LEU A 86 34.96 -31.54 13.86
C LEU A 86 35.41 -30.67 12.67
N ARG A 87 36.70 -30.66 12.33
CA ARG A 87 37.22 -29.97 11.15
C ARG A 87 36.63 -30.53 9.85
N GLU A 88 36.50 -31.85 9.74
CA GLU A 88 35.81 -32.51 8.62
C GLU A 88 34.35 -32.08 8.53
N ARG A 89 33.62 -32.10 9.66
CA ARG A 89 32.23 -31.65 9.70
C ARG A 89 32.05 -30.18 9.28
N VAL A 90 32.97 -29.31 9.68
CA VAL A 90 32.96 -27.90 9.26
C VAL A 90 33.19 -27.76 7.76
N ARG A 91 34.07 -28.57 7.17
CA ARG A 91 34.28 -28.58 5.71
C ARG A 91 33.03 -29.02 4.96
N GLU A 92 32.38 -30.11 5.38
CA GLU A 92 31.11 -30.57 4.78
C GLU A 92 30.03 -29.49 4.84
N LEU A 93 29.87 -28.83 6.00
CA LEU A 93 28.89 -27.75 6.14
C LEU A 93 29.21 -26.56 5.23
N ALA A 94 30.50 -26.22 5.06
CA ALA A 94 30.91 -25.17 4.13
C ALA A 94 30.60 -25.55 2.67
N GLU A 95 30.82 -26.80 2.27
CA GLU A 95 30.48 -27.31 0.94
C GLU A 95 28.97 -27.26 0.69
N HIS A 96 28.16 -27.70 1.67
CA HIS A 96 26.70 -27.60 1.60
C HIS A 96 26.23 -26.15 1.49
N ASN A 97 26.79 -25.23 2.29
CA ASN A 97 26.44 -23.81 2.22
C ASN A 97 26.73 -23.22 0.84
N VAL A 98 27.89 -23.55 0.25
CA VAL A 98 28.23 -23.09 -1.11
C VAL A 98 27.29 -23.71 -2.14
N SER A 99 26.92 -24.99 -2.01
CA SER A 99 25.94 -25.62 -2.91
C SER A 99 24.57 -24.93 -2.82
N LEU A 100 24.07 -24.70 -1.61
CA LEU A 100 22.82 -23.99 -1.36
C LEU A 100 22.86 -22.57 -1.92
N GLN A 101 23.97 -21.86 -1.77
CA GLN A 101 24.12 -20.50 -2.33
C GLN A 101 24.06 -20.51 -3.87
N ARG A 102 24.62 -21.53 -4.52
CA ARG A 102 24.49 -21.70 -5.98
C ARG A 102 23.05 -22.00 -6.38
N GLU A 103 22.36 -22.87 -5.64
CA GLU A 103 20.94 -23.16 -5.89
C GLU A 103 20.09 -21.90 -5.73
N VAL A 104 20.26 -21.14 -4.64
CA VAL A 104 19.55 -19.86 -4.41
C VAL A 104 19.80 -18.88 -5.55
N SER A 105 21.05 -18.78 -6.04
CA SER A 105 21.38 -17.91 -7.18
C SER A 105 20.67 -18.36 -8.46
N SER A 106 20.65 -19.66 -8.74
CA SER A 106 19.93 -20.24 -9.88
C SER A 106 18.42 -20.05 -9.77
N PHE A 107 17.85 -20.17 -8.57
CA PHE A 107 16.44 -19.89 -8.32
C PHE A 107 16.11 -18.42 -8.56
N SER A 108 16.97 -17.50 -8.11
CA SER A 108 16.78 -16.06 -8.33
C SER A 108 16.84 -15.69 -9.82
N GLU A 109 17.77 -16.28 -10.59
CA GLU A 109 17.84 -16.10 -12.04
C GLU A 109 16.55 -16.58 -12.73
N ARG A 110 16.08 -17.79 -12.39
CA ARG A 110 14.83 -18.33 -12.93
C ARG A 110 13.61 -17.49 -12.52
N GLU A 111 13.60 -16.97 -11.30
CA GLU A 111 12.54 -16.08 -10.83
C GLU A 111 12.53 -14.77 -11.63
N ALA A 112 13.69 -14.19 -11.93
CA ALA A 112 13.81 -12.99 -12.76
C ALA A 112 13.34 -13.25 -14.20
N GLU A 113 13.72 -14.38 -14.80
CA GLU A 113 13.23 -14.81 -16.11
C GLU A 113 11.70 -14.96 -16.11
N ASN A 114 11.14 -15.68 -15.13
CA ASN A 114 9.70 -15.86 -14.99
C ASN A 114 8.97 -14.51 -14.82
N LYS A 115 9.51 -13.59 -14.01
CA LYS A 115 8.95 -12.23 -13.89
C LYS A 115 8.91 -11.52 -15.24
N SER A 116 9.99 -11.60 -16.03
CA SER A 116 10.03 -10.99 -17.37
C SER A 116 8.98 -11.59 -18.32
N VAL A 117 8.78 -12.92 -18.29
CA VAL A 117 7.76 -13.61 -19.09
C VAL A 117 6.34 -13.22 -18.66
N ILE A 118 6.10 -13.11 -17.35
CA ILE A 118 4.81 -12.66 -16.81
C ILE A 118 4.53 -11.23 -17.27
N THR A 119 5.47 -10.30 -17.09
CA THR A 119 5.30 -8.90 -17.52
C THR A 119 5.02 -8.79 -19.03
N TYR A 120 5.71 -9.58 -19.85
CA TYR A 120 5.45 -9.64 -21.29
C TYR A 120 4.04 -10.15 -21.60
N SER A 121 3.64 -11.25 -20.97
CA SER A 121 2.32 -11.85 -21.17
C SER A 121 1.18 -10.94 -20.67
N GLU A 122 1.39 -10.26 -19.54
CA GLU A 122 0.45 -9.25 -19.02
C GLU A 122 0.29 -8.07 -19.99
N GLN A 123 1.37 -7.62 -20.63
CA GLN A 123 1.28 -6.59 -21.66
C GLN A 123 0.47 -7.08 -22.86
N GLN A 124 0.72 -8.31 -23.33
CA GLN A 124 -0.08 -8.89 -24.42
C GLN A 124 -1.57 -9.01 -24.06
N LEU A 125 -1.88 -9.39 -22.82
CA LEU A 125 -3.25 -9.43 -22.32
C LEU A 125 -3.89 -8.04 -22.30
N ARG A 126 -3.18 -7.00 -21.82
CA ARG A 126 -3.67 -5.62 -21.86
C ARG A 126 -3.99 -5.17 -23.29
N ASP A 127 -3.09 -5.43 -24.24
CA ASP A 127 -3.28 -5.07 -25.64
C ASP A 127 -4.48 -5.80 -26.27
N LEU A 128 -4.66 -7.08 -25.95
CA LEU A 128 -5.81 -7.86 -26.40
C LEU A 128 -7.11 -7.38 -25.78
N THR A 129 -7.12 -7.05 -24.49
CA THR A 129 -8.29 -6.50 -23.80
C THR A 129 -8.72 -5.17 -24.41
N SER A 130 -7.78 -4.24 -24.67
CA SER A 130 -8.08 -2.97 -25.34
C SER A 130 -8.74 -3.18 -26.71
N LYS A 131 -8.22 -4.12 -27.52
CA LYS A 131 -8.82 -4.45 -28.82
C LYS A 131 -10.22 -5.05 -28.68
N VAL A 132 -10.47 -5.85 -27.65
CA VAL A 132 -11.80 -6.41 -27.38
C VAL A 132 -12.79 -5.32 -26.97
N GLU A 133 -12.36 -4.35 -26.16
CA GLU A 133 -13.17 -3.18 -25.79
C GLU A 133 -13.51 -2.32 -27.01
N GLU A 134 -12.52 -1.99 -27.84
CA GLU A 134 -12.72 -1.24 -29.09
C GLU A 134 -13.74 -1.94 -30.02
N LEU A 135 -13.59 -3.24 -30.26
CA LEU A 135 -14.52 -4.01 -31.08
C LEU A 135 -15.92 -4.14 -30.44
N SER A 136 -15.99 -4.16 -29.11
CA SER A 136 -17.25 -4.16 -28.38
C SER A 136 -18.01 -2.85 -28.60
N ASP A 137 -17.32 -1.71 -28.49
CA ASP A 137 -17.89 -0.38 -28.70
C ASP A 137 -18.37 -0.20 -30.14
N GLU A 138 -17.57 -0.62 -31.12
CA GLU A 138 -17.99 -0.64 -32.53
C GLU A 138 -19.24 -1.50 -32.75
N ASN A 139 -19.30 -2.68 -32.12
CA ASN A 139 -20.45 -3.57 -32.23
C ASN A 139 -21.71 -2.97 -31.57
N GLN A 140 -21.57 -2.28 -30.44
CA GLN A 140 -22.66 -1.54 -29.81
C GLN A 140 -23.18 -0.41 -30.71
N HIS A 141 -22.26 0.36 -31.31
CA HIS A 141 -22.61 1.41 -32.27
C HIS A 141 -23.34 0.85 -33.50
N LEU A 142 -22.86 -0.26 -34.07
CA LEU A 142 -23.52 -0.93 -35.19
C LEU A 142 -24.92 -1.45 -34.82
N LYS A 143 -25.09 -2.03 -33.63
CA LYS A 143 -26.40 -2.45 -33.12
C LYS A 143 -27.36 -1.28 -32.96
N HIS A 144 -26.88 -0.14 -32.45
CA HIS A 144 -27.68 1.07 -32.34
C HIS A 144 -28.16 1.56 -33.71
N ASN A 145 -27.25 1.66 -34.68
CA ASN A 145 -27.57 2.08 -36.04
C ASN A 145 -28.56 1.13 -36.73
N LEU A 146 -28.40 -0.19 -36.53
CA LEU A 146 -29.35 -1.18 -37.04
C LEU A 146 -30.75 -0.96 -36.45
N SER A 147 -30.85 -0.70 -35.14
CA SER A 147 -32.12 -0.42 -34.48
C SER A 147 -32.77 0.87 -34.99
N GLU A 148 -31.97 1.93 -35.20
CA GLU A 148 -32.46 3.18 -35.77
C GLU A 148 -32.96 2.99 -37.21
N LEU A 149 -32.22 2.24 -38.03
CA LEU A 149 -32.61 1.93 -39.40
C LEU A 149 -33.89 1.08 -39.45
N GLN A 150 -34.05 0.11 -38.54
CA GLN A 150 -35.28 -0.67 -38.40
C GLN A 150 -36.48 0.22 -38.06
N LYS A 151 -36.34 1.20 -37.16
CA LYS A 151 -37.41 2.17 -36.85
C LYS A 151 -37.78 3.01 -38.06
N LYS A 152 -36.78 3.52 -38.78
CA LYS A 152 -36.99 4.30 -40.02
C LYS A 152 -37.71 3.47 -41.09
N TYR A 153 -37.33 2.20 -41.24
CA TYR A 153 -37.99 1.29 -42.16
C TYR A 153 -39.46 1.06 -41.78
N ALA A 154 -39.77 0.83 -40.49
CA ALA A 154 -41.14 0.66 -40.02
C ALA A 154 -42.02 1.89 -40.32
N VAL A 155 -41.50 3.10 -40.12
CA VAL A 155 -42.22 4.34 -40.49
C VAL A 155 -42.48 4.41 -41.99
N ALA A 156 -41.48 4.08 -42.82
CA ALA A 156 -41.66 4.07 -44.27
C ALA A 156 -42.69 3.02 -44.75
N GLU A 157 -42.77 1.88 -44.07
CA GLU A 157 -43.78 0.84 -44.31
C GLU A 157 -45.19 1.34 -43.96
N GLU A 158 -45.36 2.01 -42.82
CA GLU A 158 -46.62 2.65 -42.42
C GLU A 158 -47.05 3.73 -43.43
N ASP A 159 -46.11 4.54 -43.91
CA ASP A 159 -46.36 5.56 -44.95
C ASP A 159 -46.80 4.90 -46.27
N GLN A 160 -46.14 3.83 -46.69
CA GLN A 160 -46.51 3.07 -47.88
C GLN A 160 -47.94 2.51 -47.77
N ASP A 161 -48.29 1.95 -46.62
CA ASP A 161 -49.65 1.46 -46.34
C ASP A 161 -50.69 2.59 -46.32
N CYS A 162 -50.32 3.77 -45.81
CA CYS A 162 -51.17 4.96 -45.86
C CYS A 162 -51.43 5.41 -47.29
N ILE A 163 -50.38 5.50 -48.12
CA ILE A 163 -50.51 5.86 -49.54
C ILE A 163 -51.39 4.85 -50.28
N LYS A 164 -51.18 3.55 -50.03
CA LYS A 164 -51.98 2.47 -50.64
C LYS A 164 -53.47 2.59 -50.31
N ARG A 165 -53.82 2.81 -49.03
CA ARG A 165 -55.21 3.04 -48.59
C ARG A 165 -55.83 4.26 -49.26
N ASN A 166 -55.11 5.38 -49.30
CA ASN A 166 -55.57 6.61 -49.98
C ASN A 166 -55.83 6.38 -51.47
N PHE A 167 -54.95 5.66 -52.16
CA PHE A 167 -55.12 5.34 -53.57
C PHE A 167 -56.36 4.47 -53.82
N GLU A 168 -56.60 3.47 -52.96
CA GLU A 168 -57.80 2.63 -53.04
C GLU A 168 -59.09 3.44 -52.84
N GLU A 169 -59.09 4.41 -51.91
CA GLU A 169 -60.22 5.32 -51.70
C GLU A 169 -60.45 6.23 -52.90
N LYS A 170 -59.41 6.86 -53.45
CA LYS A 170 -59.52 7.67 -54.67
C LYS A 170 -59.98 6.88 -55.89
N ASN A 171 -59.59 5.61 -55.99
CA ASN A 171 -60.11 4.72 -57.02
C ASN A 171 -61.61 4.45 -56.86
N LYS A 172 -62.12 4.31 -55.62
CA LYS A 172 -63.56 4.18 -55.34
C LYS A 172 -64.30 5.47 -55.72
N GLU A 173 -63.82 6.63 -55.30
CA GLU A 173 -64.38 7.94 -55.69
C GLU A 173 -64.43 8.09 -57.22
N CYS A 174 -63.36 7.74 -57.93
CA CYS A 174 -63.30 7.80 -59.39
C CYS A 174 -64.36 6.90 -60.04
N LYS A 175 -64.52 5.67 -59.55
CA LYS A 175 -65.59 4.75 -60.02
C LYS A 175 -66.98 5.35 -59.79
N ASP A 176 -67.22 6.00 -58.66
CA ASP A 176 -68.53 6.60 -58.34
C ASP A 176 -68.80 7.87 -59.15
N LEU A 177 -67.78 8.69 -59.39
CA LEU A 177 -67.85 9.80 -60.34
C LEU A 177 -68.15 9.30 -61.74
N GLN A 178 -67.51 8.23 -62.20
CA GLN A 178 -67.75 7.67 -63.53
C GLN A 178 -69.18 7.12 -63.67
N LYS A 179 -69.74 6.49 -62.62
CA LYS A 179 -71.17 6.13 -62.57
C LYS A 179 -72.07 7.36 -62.65
N SER A 180 -71.69 8.47 -62.03
CA SER A 180 -72.45 9.72 -62.02
C SER A 180 -72.39 10.43 -63.38
N ILE A 181 -71.21 10.49 -64.02
CA ILE A 181 -71.04 10.96 -65.40
C ILE A 181 -71.89 10.12 -66.36
N THR A 182 -71.86 8.79 -66.23
CA THR A 182 -72.68 7.90 -67.06
C THR A 182 -74.18 8.18 -66.88
N ARG A 183 -74.63 8.48 -65.66
CA ARG A 183 -76.02 8.88 -65.39
C ARG A 183 -76.34 10.23 -66.04
N LEU A 184 -75.48 11.23 -65.87
CA LEU A 184 -75.64 12.55 -66.47
C LEU A 184 -75.69 12.46 -68.00
N LEU A 185 -74.79 11.70 -68.64
CA LEU A 185 -74.78 11.50 -70.09
C LEU A 185 -76.10 10.89 -70.59
N ARG A 186 -76.69 9.92 -69.88
CA ARG A 186 -78.03 9.43 -70.22
C ARG A 186 -79.06 10.54 -70.12
N THR A 187 -79.08 11.28 -69.01
CA THR A 187 -80.01 12.41 -68.83
C THR A 187 -79.85 13.46 -69.92
N CYS A 188 -78.61 13.85 -70.27
CA CYS A 188 -78.34 14.77 -71.37
C CYS A 188 -78.85 14.22 -72.70
N SER A 189 -78.61 12.93 -73.01
CA SER A 189 -79.14 12.30 -74.22
C SER A 189 -80.67 12.29 -74.27
N ASP A 190 -81.33 12.04 -73.13
CA ASP A 190 -82.79 12.07 -73.03
C ASP A 190 -83.34 13.49 -73.14
N GLN A 191 -82.66 14.47 -72.55
CA GLN A 191 -82.96 15.89 -72.71
C GLN A 191 -82.74 16.35 -74.16
N GLU A 192 -81.70 15.89 -74.83
CA GLU A 192 -81.39 16.23 -76.21
C GLU A 192 -82.46 15.68 -77.16
N LYS A 193 -82.92 14.43 -76.96
CA LYS A 193 -84.11 13.89 -77.65
C LYS A 193 -85.38 14.70 -77.36
N THR A 194 -85.55 15.17 -76.12
CA THR A 194 -86.70 16.03 -75.74
C THR A 194 -86.62 17.39 -76.44
N ILE A 195 -85.44 17.99 -76.51
CA ILE A 195 -85.18 19.25 -77.21
C ILE A 195 -85.38 19.08 -78.71
N GLU A 196 -84.92 17.97 -79.30
CA GLU A 196 -85.17 17.64 -80.71
C GLU A 196 -86.67 17.57 -80.99
N GLY A 197 -87.44 16.86 -80.15
CA GLY A 197 -88.91 16.80 -80.27
C GLY A 197 -89.61 18.15 -80.06
N LEU A 198 -89.08 19.01 -79.18
CA LEU A 198 -89.57 20.39 -79.05
C LEU A 198 -89.18 21.26 -80.26
N ARG A 199 -88.01 21.06 -80.87
CA ARG A 199 -87.56 21.76 -82.07
C ARG A 199 -88.37 21.33 -83.30
N GLU A 200 -88.73 20.06 -83.42
CA GLU A 200 -89.68 19.57 -84.43
C GLU A 200 -91.06 20.21 -84.25
N LYS A 201 -91.56 20.25 -82.99
CA LYS A 201 -92.84 20.90 -82.66
C LYS A 201 -92.83 22.42 -82.89
N ILE A 202 -91.73 23.10 -82.60
CA ILE A 202 -91.54 24.54 -82.89
C ILE A 202 -91.39 24.78 -84.39
N SER A 203 -90.88 23.82 -85.16
CA SER A 203 -90.81 23.91 -86.62
C SER A 203 -92.19 23.77 -87.29
N GLU A 204 -93.15 23.11 -86.63
CA GLU A 204 -94.56 23.03 -87.07
C GLU A 204 -95.40 24.26 -86.65
N GLU A 205 -94.95 25.07 -85.68
CA GLU A 205 -95.77 26.08 -85.01
C GLU A 205 -95.29 27.54 -85.22
N ILE A 206 -94.54 27.82 -86.30
CA ILE A 206 -94.12 29.18 -86.72
C ILE A 206 -94.58 29.49 -88.16
N GLU A 207 -95.88 29.39 -88.41
CA GLU A 207 -96.60 30.20 -89.39
C GLU A 207 -97.76 30.92 -88.68
N LYS A 208 -97.45 32.09 -88.09
CA LYS A 208 -98.31 33.29 -87.83
C LYS A 208 -97.79 34.06 -86.61
N LYS A 209 -97.36 35.31 -86.83
CA LYS A 209 -96.95 36.31 -85.82
C LYS A 209 -98.19 36.93 -85.09
N PRO A 210 -98.04 37.94 -84.20
CA PRO A 210 -97.62 38.01 -82.78
C PRO A 210 -98.79 38.68 -81.95
N PRO A 211 -98.66 39.55 -80.92
CA PRO A 211 -97.68 39.78 -79.85
C PRO A 211 -98.29 39.90 -78.40
N LEU A 212 -97.39 40.04 -77.41
CA LEU A 212 -97.46 40.92 -76.22
C LEU A 212 -98.09 40.50 -74.86
N ASP A 213 -97.34 40.89 -73.81
CA ASP A 213 -97.70 41.34 -72.45
C ASP A 213 -97.83 40.38 -71.25
N LYS A 214 -96.78 40.38 -70.40
CA LYS A 214 -96.82 40.33 -68.93
C LYS A 214 -95.43 40.55 -68.32
N PHE A 215 -94.99 41.80 -68.29
CA PHE A 215 -93.64 42.20 -67.82
C PHE A 215 -93.63 42.96 -66.48
N ASP A 216 -94.53 42.63 -65.53
CA ASP A 216 -94.62 43.47 -64.31
C ASP A 216 -94.64 42.73 -62.95
N LYS A 217 -94.72 41.39 -62.93
CA LYS A 217 -94.49 40.58 -61.70
C LYS A 217 -93.08 39.99 -61.60
N ASN A 218 -92.38 39.87 -62.72
CA ASN A 218 -91.02 39.34 -62.75
C ASN A 218 -89.98 40.40 -62.40
N VAL A 219 -90.27 41.69 -62.63
CA VAL A 219 -89.35 42.80 -62.33
C VAL A 219 -89.15 42.95 -60.83
N THR A 220 -90.19 42.83 -60.00
CA THR A 220 -90.07 42.91 -58.53
C THR A 220 -89.36 41.71 -57.91
N ARG A 221 -89.54 40.50 -58.48
CA ARG A 221 -88.80 39.30 -58.07
C ARG A 221 -87.33 39.35 -58.50
N LEU A 222 -87.04 39.85 -59.70
CA LEU A 222 -85.68 40.06 -60.18
C LEU A 222 -85.00 41.20 -59.43
N GLN A 223 -85.72 42.23 -58.99
CA GLN A 223 -85.19 43.29 -58.13
C GLN A 223 -84.87 42.78 -56.72
N MET A 224 -85.71 41.93 -56.11
CA MET A 224 -85.39 41.30 -54.82
C MET A 224 -84.21 40.31 -54.94
N GLU A 225 -84.15 39.55 -56.02
CA GLU A 225 -83.04 38.63 -56.26
C GLU A 225 -81.75 39.38 -56.63
N GLN A 226 -81.86 40.53 -57.30
CA GLN A 226 -80.74 41.44 -57.50
C GLN A 226 -80.24 41.99 -56.17
N LEU A 227 -81.12 42.40 -55.25
CA LEU A 227 -80.71 42.85 -53.91
C LEU A 227 -80.04 41.72 -53.10
N ARG A 228 -80.57 40.49 -53.19
CA ARG A 228 -80.00 39.31 -52.52
C ARG A 228 -78.64 38.93 -53.10
N LEU A 229 -78.52 38.91 -54.43
CA LEU A 229 -77.26 38.61 -55.13
C LEU A 229 -76.23 39.72 -54.91
N THR A 230 -76.63 40.99 -54.83
CA THR A 230 -75.74 42.09 -54.43
C THR A 230 -75.26 41.92 -52.99
N GLY A 231 -76.10 41.44 -52.07
CA GLY A 231 -75.68 41.11 -50.70
C GLY A 231 -74.68 39.95 -50.64
N LEU A 232 -74.93 38.88 -51.40
CA LEU A 232 -74.01 37.74 -51.54
C LEU A 232 -72.70 38.15 -52.23
N GLU A 233 -72.77 38.97 -53.26
CA GLU A 233 -71.61 39.53 -53.94
C GLU A 233 -70.77 40.38 -52.99
N LEU A 234 -71.39 41.23 -52.18
CA LEU A 234 -70.68 42.05 -51.21
C LEU A 234 -70.03 41.20 -50.10
N ALA A 235 -70.69 40.12 -49.68
CA ALA A 235 -70.14 39.16 -48.72
C ALA A 235 -68.95 38.39 -49.31
N LEU A 236 -69.08 37.87 -50.53
CA LEU A 236 -67.99 37.22 -51.26
C LEU A 236 -66.83 38.18 -51.53
N ARG A 237 -67.10 39.46 -51.84
CA ARG A 237 -66.06 40.49 -51.95
C ARG A 237 -65.34 40.72 -50.62
N ARG A 238 -66.03 40.69 -49.48
CA ARG A 238 -65.41 40.79 -48.14
C ARG A 238 -64.58 39.55 -47.80
N GLU A 239 -65.06 38.35 -48.14
CA GLU A 239 -64.30 37.11 -47.95
C GLU A 239 -63.05 37.08 -48.85
N VAL A 240 -63.18 37.44 -50.13
CA VAL A 240 -62.03 37.57 -51.04
C VAL A 240 -61.04 38.60 -50.53
N GLU A 241 -61.51 39.73 -50.00
CA GLU A 241 -60.64 40.75 -49.40
C GLU A 241 -59.98 40.25 -48.10
N SER A 242 -60.69 39.45 -47.30
CA SER A 242 -60.13 38.79 -46.11
C SER A 242 -59.02 37.79 -46.48
N TYR A 243 -59.25 36.94 -47.48
CA TYR A 243 -58.23 36.03 -47.99
C TYR A 243 -57.07 36.79 -48.66
N ARG A 244 -57.34 37.94 -49.28
CA ARG A 244 -56.30 38.83 -49.82
C ARG A 244 -55.41 39.37 -48.71
N LEU A 245 -55.99 39.83 -47.59
CA LEU A 245 -55.27 40.30 -46.41
C LEU A 245 -54.49 39.16 -45.72
N GLU A 246 -55.05 37.95 -45.67
CA GLU A 246 -54.38 36.77 -45.14
C GLU A 246 -53.19 36.35 -46.01
N ILE A 247 -53.36 36.32 -47.34
CA ILE A 247 -52.27 36.10 -48.29
C ILE A 247 -51.20 37.19 -48.14
N ASP A 248 -51.60 38.46 -47.99
CA ASP A 248 -50.66 39.56 -47.77
C ASP A 248 -49.93 39.41 -46.42
N SER A 249 -50.62 38.98 -45.34
CA SER A 249 -50.01 38.68 -44.03
C SER A 249 -49.00 37.53 -44.12
N LEU A 250 -49.39 36.42 -44.74
CA LEU A 250 -48.52 35.26 -44.97
C LEU A 250 -47.35 35.60 -45.89
N ARG A 251 -47.53 36.51 -46.86
CA ARG A 251 -46.44 37.04 -47.68
C ARG A 251 -45.49 37.91 -46.85
N HIS A 252 -45.99 38.77 -45.98
CA HIS A 252 -45.14 39.57 -45.08
C HIS A 252 -44.36 38.70 -44.09
N GLU A 253 -45.00 37.66 -43.55
CA GLU A 253 -44.36 36.69 -42.67
C GLU A 253 -43.30 35.87 -43.40
N ASN A 254 -43.60 35.37 -44.61
CA ASN A 254 -42.62 34.71 -45.46
C ASN A 254 -41.49 35.66 -45.87
N ILE A 255 -41.76 36.94 -46.13
CA ILE A 255 -40.72 37.95 -46.38
C ILE A 255 -39.85 38.15 -45.14
N ASN A 256 -40.40 38.12 -43.94
CA ASN A 256 -39.65 38.25 -42.69
C ASN A 256 -38.81 37.00 -42.36
N LEU A 257 -39.33 35.80 -42.62
CA LEU A 257 -38.58 34.55 -42.50
C LEU A 257 -37.48 34.47 -43.55
N LEU A 258 -37.79 34.86 -44.78
CA LEU A 258 -36.80 34.96 -45.85
C LEU A 258 -35.77 36.03 -45.54
N LYS A 259 -36.14 37.16 -44.90
CA LYS A 259 -35.18 38.13 -44.36
C LYS A 259 -34.29 37.46 -43.32
N ARG A 260 -34.81 36.82 -42.27
CA ARG A 260 -33.99 36.08 -41.27
C ARG A 260 -33.01 35.09 -41.89
N LEU A 261 -33.41 34.40 -42.96
CA LEU A 261 -32.57 33.46 -43.70
C LEU A 261 -31.60 34.12 -44.69
N LYS A 262 -31.93 35.32 -45.20
CA LYS A 262 -31.09 36.12 -46.13
C LYS A 262 -30.30 37.24 -45.43
N CYS A 263 -30.47 37.46 -44.14
CA CYS A 263 -29.79 38.54 -43.42
C CYS A 263 -28.29 38.29 -43.44
N ASN A 264 -27.57 39.20 -44.08
CA ASN A 264 -26.11 39.29 -43.96
C ASN A 264 -25.75 39.62 -42.50
N GLY A 265 -24.52 39.30 -42.11
CA GLY A 265 -24.04 39.24 -40.71
C GLY A 265 -24.26 40.46 -39.79
N GLU A 266 -24.75 41.60 -40.27
CA GLU A 266 -25.01 42.81 -39.47
C GLU A 266 -26.26 42.70 -38.56
N GLU A 267 -27.37 42.13 -39.02
CA GLU A 267 -28.59 41.96 -38.19
C GLU A 267 -28.53 40.73 -37.27
N ILE A 268 -27.76 39.70 -37.65
CA ILE A 268 -27.37 38.59 -36.78
C ILE A 268 -26.50 39.11 -35.62
N GLY A 269 -25.69 40.13 -35.90
CA GLY A 269 -24.91 40.88 -34.91
C GLY A 269 -25.78 41.51 -33.81
N ALA A 270 -26.96 42.04 -34.14
CA ALA A 270 -27.85 42.68 -33.15
C ALA A 270 -28.48 41.69 -32.16
N LEU A 271 -28.82 40.47 -32.60
CA LEU A 271 -29.32 39.40 -31.73
C LEU A 271 -28.19 38.80 -30.88
N ASN A 272 -27.02 38.56 -31.48
CA ASN A 272 -25.84 38.07 -30.75
C ASN A 272 -25.36 39.09 -29.71
N PHE A 273 -25.41 40.39 -30.02
CA PHE A 273 -25.08 41.48 -29.10
C PHE A 273 -25.98 41.49 -27.85
N LYS A 274 -27.27 41.14 -28.00
CA LYS A 274 -28.20 41.08 -26.86
C LYS A 274 -27.85 39.93 -25.90
N LEU A 275 -27.51 38.76 -26.46
CA LEU A 275 -27.06 37.61 -25.67
C LEU A 275 -25.70 37.88 -25.02
N ASP A 276 -24.76 38.48 -25.75
CA ASP A 276 -23.43 38.82 -25.23
C ASP A 276 -23.51 39.84 -24.09
N LYS A 277 -24.43 40.81 -24.18
CA LYS A 277 -24.70 41.78 -23.10
C LYS A 277 -25.30 41.12 -21.87
N GLU A 278 -26.21 40.16 -22.03
CA GLU A 278 -26.78 39.38 -20.92
C GLU A 278 -25.70 38.53 -20.23
N MET A 279 -24.89 37.81 -21.02
CA MET A 279 -23.77 37.01 -20.51
C MET A 279 -22.76 37.86 -19.75
N TRP A 280 -22.38 39.03 -20.30
CA TRP A 280 -21.50 39.97 -19.63
C TRP A 280 -22.06 40.43 -18.29
N THR A 281 -23.35 40.77 -18.25
CA THR A 281 -24.03 41.18 -17.01
C THR A 281 -24.00 40.06 -15.95
N ARG A 282 -24.25 38.80 -16.36
CA ARG A 282 -24.18 37.64 -15.46
C ARG A 282 -22.77 37.38 -14.94
N THR A 283 -21.76 37.46 -15.80
CA THR A 283 -20.34 37.32 -15.42
C THR A 283 -19.93 38.41 -14.44
N CYS A 284 -20.35 39.66 -14.65
CA CYS A 284 -20.08 40.76 -13.71
C CYS A 284 -20.76 40.53 -12.35
N CYS A 285 -21.99 40.02 -12.31
CA CYS A 285 -22.64 39.67 -11.04
C CYS A 285 -21.88 38.58 -10.27
N LEU A 286 -21.42 37.53 -10.96
CA LEU A 286 -20.62 36.47 -10.34
C LEU A 286 -19.28 36.99 -9.82
N GLN A 287 -18.63 37.88 -10.56
CA GLN A 287 -17.34 38.45 -10.19
C GLN A 287 -17.46 39.43 -9.00
N ASN A 288 -18.50 40.26 -8.97
CA ASN A 288 -18.63 41.30 -7.95
C ASN A 288 -19.33 40.80 -6.68
N GLN A 289 -20.32 39.91 -6.80
CA GLN A 289 -21.10 39.42 -5.65
C GLN A 289 -20.72 37.98 -5.28
N GLY A 290 -20.63 37.09 -6.26
CA GLY A 290 -20.32 35.67 -6.01
C GLY A 290 -18.95 35.46 -5.35
N LEU A 291 -17.90 36.09 -5.89
CA LEU A 291 -16.55 36.00 -5.32
C LEU A 291 -16.45 36.64 -3.94
N SER A 292 -17.14 37.77 -3.70
CA SER A 292 -17.17 38.40 -2.37
C SER A 292 -17.78 37.46 -1.33
N MET A 293 -18.94 36.86 -1.63
CA MET A 293 -19.59 35.91 -0.72
C MET A 293 -18.74 34.66 -0.45
N LEU A 294 -18.08 34.11 -1.47
CA LEU A 294 -17.16 32.97 -1.29
C LEU A 294 -15.94 33.33 -0.44
N ASN A 295 -15.38 34.51 -0.64
CA ASN A 295 -14.22 34.98 0.12
C ASN A 295 -14.59 35.30 1.58
N GLU A 296 -15.74 35.95 1.81
CA GLU A 296 -16.31 36.19 3.14
C GLU A 296 -16.61 34.87 3.86
N SER A 297 -17.22 33.91 3.17
CA SER A 297 -17.48 32.56 3.71
C SER A 297 -16.17 31.86 4.10
N THR A 298 -15.17 31.85 3.22
CA THR A 298 -13.86 31.24 3.49
C THR A 298 -13.15 31.93 4.66
N GLN A 299 -13.27 33.26 4.78
CA GLN A 299 -12.73 34.04 5.89
C GLN A 299 -13.45 33.71 7.21
N LEU A 300 -14.79 33.57 7.19
CA LEU A 300 -15.57 33.16 8.36
C LEU A 300 -15.21 31.73 8.79
N SER A 301 -15.05 30.79 7.85
CA SER A 301 -14.57 29.43 8.13
C SER A 301 -13.17 29.44 8.74
N SER A 302 -12.27 30.30 8.25
CA SER A 302 -10.91 30.46 8.81
C SER A 302 -10.97 30.98 10.26
N LYS A 303 -11.78 32.01 10.53
CA LYS A 303 -11.98 32.56 11.87
C LYS A 303 -12.63 31.56 12.83
N LEU A 304 -13.58 30.76 12.34
CA LEU A 304 -14.22 29.70 13.12
C LEU A 304 -13.20 28.61 13.49
N LEU A 305 -12.34 28.21 12.54
CA LEU A 305 -11.28 27.25 12.81
C LEU A 305 -10.24 27.80 13.79
N GLU A 306 -9.86 29.07 13.69
CA GLU A 306 -8.99 29.73 14.68
C GLU A 306 -9.64 29.77 16.08
N TYR A 307 -10.95 30.03 16.16
CA TYR A 307 -11.70 30.01 17.42
C TYR A 307 -11.75 28.61 18.04
N ILE A 308 -11.96 27.56 17.22
CA ILE A 308 -11.91 26.16 17.66
C ILE A 308 -10.49 25.80 18.14
N ARG A 309 -9.46 26.17 17.36
CA ARG A 309 -8.04 25.98 17.69
C ARG A 309 -7.67 26.66 19.01
N GLY A 310 -8.17 27.87 19.25
CA GLY A 310 -7.98 28.62 20.50
C GLY A 310 -8.73 28.03 21.70
N LYS A 311 -9.88 27.38 21.50
CA LYS A 311 -10.59 26.65 22.57
C LYS A 311 -9.95 25.31 22.91
N VAL A 312 -9.49 24.56 21.91
CA VAL A 312 -8.75 23.29 22.09
C VAL A 312 -7.39 23.53 22.77
N GLY A 313 -6.73 24.66 22.48
CA GLY A 313 -5.51 25.08 23.19
C GLY A 313 -5.73 25.77 24.55
N GLY A 314 -6.97 26.20 24.87
CA GLY A 314 -7.30 27.03 26.02
C GLY A 314 -8.06 26.34 27.15
N HIS A 315 -8.47 25.08 26.99
CA HIS A 315 -8.97 24.24 28.07
C HIS A 315 -7.89 23.24 28.49
N PHE A 316 -7.56 23.24 29.78
CA PHE A 316 -6.48 22.48 30.45
C PHE A 316 -5.07 23.09 30.39
N GLN A 317 -4.95 24.30 30.96
CA GLN A 317 -3.74 24.66 31.70
C GLN A 317 -4.02 24.64 33.20
N GLU A 318 -4.52 23.51 33.70
CA GLU A 318 -4.54 23.11 35.11
C GLU A 318 -5.27 21.77 35.20
N ILE A 319 -4.54 20.65 35.19
CA ILE A 319 -4.75 19.48 36.04
C ILE A 319 -3.67 18.45 35.70
N LYS A 320 -3.05 17.98 36.78
CA LYS A 320 -1.95 17.02 36.95
C LYS A 320 -1.83 15.88 35.93
N GLN A 321 -0.55 15.61 35.61
CA GLN A 321 0.08 14.32 35.31
C GLN A 321 -0.79 13.07 35.44
N GLY A 322 -0.86 12.33 34.33
CA GLY A 322 -1.21 10.91 34.30
C GLY A 322 -2.48 10.65 33.53
N MET A 323 -2.33 10.06 32.33
CA MET A 323 -3.40 9.39 31.56
C MET A 323 -4.31 10.31 30.72
N GLU A 324 -3.77 10.88 29.62
CA GLU A 324 -4.58 11.35 28.49
C GLU A 324 -3.68 11.53 27.24
N VAL A 325 -3.35 10.43 26.55
CA VAL A 325 -2.61 10.47 25.26
C VAL A 325 -3.49 10.02 24.08
N LEU A 326 -4.66 9.43 24.34
CA LEU A 326 -5.50 8.85 23.28
C LEU A 326 -6.53 9.83 22.68
N GLY A 327 -6.82 10.96 23.33
CA GLY A 327 -7.84 11.92 22.89
C GLY A 327 -7.35 13.10 22.04
N LYS A 328 -6.04 13.42 22.07
CA LYS A 328 -5.49 14.60 21.36
C LYS A 328 -5.28 14.41 19.86
N GLY A 329 -5.11 13.17 19.41
CA GLY A 329 -4.82 12.88 18.00
C GLY A 329 -5.99 13.19 17.06
N LEU A 330 -7.23 12.95 17.50
CA LEU A 330 -8.42 13.16 16.66
C LEU A 330 -8.76 14.65 16.49
N ASP A 331 -8.55 15.47 17.54
CA ASP A 331 -8.77 16.93 17.47
C ASP A 331 -7.68 17.62 16.64
N GLU A 332 -6.41 17.19 16.74
CA GLU A 332 -5.34 17.72 15.90
C GLU A 332 -5.49 17.31 14.43
N GLN A 333 -5.92 16.06 14.18
CA GLN A 333 -6.22 15.58 12.83
C GLN A 333 -7.38 16.35 12.19
N PHE A 334 -8.48 16.56 12.93
CA PHE A 334 -9.61 17.35 12.45
C PHE A 334 -9.24 18.81 12.14
N ILE A 335 -8.39 19.42 12.96
CA ILE A 335 -7.90 20.78 12.74
C ILE A 335 -7.04 20.85 11.48
N VAL A 336 -6.12 19.90 11.28
CA VAL A 336 -5.26 19.84 10.08
C VAL A 336 -6.09 19.59 8.82
N GLU A 337 -7.02 18.64 8.86
CA GLU A 337 -7.91 18.34 7.72
C GLU A 337 -8.81 19.54 7.35
N SER A 338 -9.36 20.21 8.36
CA SER A 338 -10.20 21.40 8.15
C SER A 338 -9.40 22.59 7.62
N ASP A 339 -8.15 22.77 8.07
CA ASP A 339 -7.23 23.80 7.56
C ASP A 339 -6.89 23.56 6.08
N MET A 340 -6.59 22.30 5.72
CA MET A 340 -6.35 21.90 4.33
C MET A 340 -7.57 22.14 3.43
N LYS A 341 -8.79 21.83 3.91
CA LYS A 341 -10.04 22.11 3.17
C LYS A 341 -10.25 23.61 2.95
N ILE A 342 -10.03 24.44 3.98
CA ILE A 342 -10.14 25.91 3.87
C ILE A 342 -9.12 26.47 2.88
N GLN A 343 -7.88 26.00 2.91
CA GLN A 343 -6.87 26.38 1.90
C GLN A 343 -7.25 25.92 0.49
N GLY A 344 -7.85 24.75 0.35
CA GLY A 344 -8.43 24.26 -0.91
C GLY A 344 -9.51 25.20 -1.46
N PHE A 345 -10.45 25.64 -0.62
CA PHE A 345 -11.48 26.61 -1.02
C PHE A 345 -10.89 27.97 -1.43
N LYS A 346 -9.83 28.43 -0.75
CA LYS A 346 -9.12 29.65 -1.09
C LYS A 346 -8.50 29.58 -2.49
N ARG A 347 -7.75 28.51 -2.77
CA ARG A 347 -7.16 28.24 -4.09
C ARG A 347 -8.23 28.06 -5.18
N GLY A 348 -9.33 27.37 -4.86
CA GLY A 348 -10.46 27.21 -5.77
C GLY A 348 -11.14 28.54 -6.13
N THR A 349 -11.32 29.42 -5.15
CA THR A 349 -11.89 30.77 -5.34
C THR A 349 -10.96 31.67 -6.16
N GLU A 350 -9.64 31.57 -5.97
CA GLU A 350 -8.63 32.25 -6.80
C GLU A 350 -8.63 31.72 -8.24
N GLY A 351 -8.80 30.42 -8.44
CA GLY A 351 -8.97 29.81 -9.76
C GLY A 351 -10.24 30.29 -10.46
N LEU A 352 -11.36 30.33 -9.75
CA LEU A 352 -12.62 30.88 -10.26
C LEU A 352 -12.49 32.37 -10.61
N THR A 353 -11.74 33.13 -9.80
CA THR A 353 -11.46 34.56 -10.04
C THR A 353 -10.73 34.74 -11.38
N ARG A 354 -9.66 33.97 -11.63
CA ARG A 354 -8.91 34.00 -12.89
C ARG A 354 -9.79 33.60 -14.08
N SER A 355 -10.60 32.55 -13.94
CA SER A 355 -11.52 32.11 -14.99
C SER A 355 -12.58 33.14 -15.34
N LEU A 356 -13.21 33.77 -14.34
CA LEU A 356 -14.19 34.83 -14.55
C LEU A 356 -13.56 36.09 -15.16
N GLN A 357 -12.34 36.45 -14.76
CA GLN A 357 -11.57 37.53 -15.40
C GLN A 357 -11.29 37.25 -16.87
N THR A 358 -10.89 36.03 -17.21
CA THR A 358 -10.67 35.61 -18.61
C THR A 358 -11.96 35.69 -19.42
N ILE A 359 -13.08 35.17 -18.91
CA ILE A 359 -14.39 35.23 -19.59
C ILE A 359 -14.84 36.69 -19.77
N SER A 360 -14.68 37.53 -18.74
CA SER A 360 -15.01 38.95 -18.82
C SER A 360 -14.13 39.70 -19.83
N CYS A 361 -12.85 39.36 -19.95
CA CYS A 361 -11.96 39.91 -20.98
C CYS A 361 -12.40 39.48 -22.38
N LEU A 362 -12.76 38.20 -22.56
CA LEU A 362 -13.21 37.65 -23.85
C LEU A 362 -14.54 38.26 -24.30
N LEU A 363 -15.51 38.41 -23.41
CA LEU A 363 -16.78 39.07 -23.71
C LEU A 363 -16.57 40.55 -24.07
N LYS A 364 -15.62 41.22 -23.41
CA LYS A 364 -15.23 42.61 -23.73
C LYS A 364 -14.53 42.70 -25.09
N GLU A 365 -13.60 41.80 -25.42
CA GLU A 365 -12.96 41.70 -26.73
C GLU A 365 -13.97 41.43 -27.85
N LYS A 366 -14.92 40.51 -27.62
CA LYS A 366 -16.00 40.19 -28.55
C LYS A 366 -16.92 41.40 -28.81
N SER A 367 -17.25 42.15 -27.76
CA SER A 367 -18.04 43.39 -27.89
C SER A 367 -17.30 44.49 -28.67
N ASN A 368 -15.98 44.60 -28.50
CA ASN A 368 -15.15 45.56 -29.22
C ASN A 368 -14.99 45.21 -30.71
N LEU A 369 -14.96 43.90 -31.02
CA LEU A 369 -14.89 43.40 -32.40
C LEU A 369 -16.21 43.61 -33.17
N GLY A 370 -17.35 43.59 -32.47
CA GLY A 370 -18.66 43.99 -33.00
C GLY A 370 -18.76 45.50 -33.30
N ALA A 371 -18.11 46.34 -32.49
CA ALA A 371 -18.07 47.79 -32.70
C ALA A 371 -17.16 48.22 -33.86
N SER A 372 -16.04 47.51 -34.10
CA SER A 372 -15.11 47.84 -35.18
C SER A 372 -15.64 47.59 -36.61
N LYS A 373 -16.74 46.84 -36.78
CA LYS A 373 -17.40 46.66 -38.10
C LYS A 373 -18.33 47.82 -38.47
N SER A 374 -18.55 48.81 -37.60
CA SER A 374 -19.53 49.89 -37.81
C SER A 374 -18.95 51.26 -38.24
N GLN A 375 -17.64 51.37 -38.47
CA GLN A 375 -17.01 52.62 -38.95
C GLN A 375 -16.15 52.40 -40.20
N SER A 376 -16.76 52.47 -41.38
CA SER A 376 -16.09 52.88 -42.62
C SER A 376 -17.07 53.57 -43.56
N PRO A 377 -16.86 54.84 -43.97
CA PRO A 377 -17.77 55.51 -44.89
C PRO A 377 -17.36 55.32 -46.37
N SER A 378 -18.36 54.91 -47.16
CA SER A 378 -18.64 55.31 -48.56
C SER A 378 -17.98 54.62 -49.78
N SER A 379 -18.85 54.50 -50.80
CA SER A 379 -18.68 54.41 -52.26
C SER A 379 -18.28 53.07 -52.94
N ASN A 380 -19.34 52.36 -53.36
CA ASN A 380 -19.66 51.90 -54.74
C ASN A 380 -18.66 51.12 -55.63
N VAL A 381 -19.22 50.01 -56.15
CA VAL A 381 -19.04 49.34 -57.46
C VAL A 381 -18.14 48.10 -57.54
N ASN A 382 -18.83 46.97 -57.80
CA ASN A 382 -18.45 45.72 -58.48
C ASN A 382 -17.20 44.93 -58.06
N GLY A 383 -17.44 43.67 -57.65
CA GLY A 383 -16.40 42.64 -57.55
C GLY A 383 -16.77 41.48 -56.64
N SER A 384 -17.88 40.78 -56.92
CA SER A 384 -18.26 39.55 -56.23
C SER A 384 -17.26 38.43 -56.54
N GLY A 385 -16.47 38.02 -55.53
CA GLY A 385 -15.58 36.87 -55.63
C GLY A 385 -14.65 36.65 -54.44
N LYS A 386 -14.45 37.65 -53.56
CA LYS A 386 -13.47 37.58 -52.45
C LYS A 386 -14.05 37.44 -51.03
N LEU A 387 -15.37 37.46 -50.87
CA LEU A 387 -16.02 37.57 -49.55
C LEU A 387 -16.00 36.26 -48.72
N ASN A 388 -15.99 35.10 -49.38
CA ASN A 388 -16.09 33.81 -48.69
C ASN A 388 -14.78 33.39 -48.01
N HIS A 389 -13.62 33.83 -48.52
CA HIS A 389 -12.33 33.46 -47.95
C HIS A 389 -12.10 34.12 -46.58
N HIS A 390 -12.48 35.40 -46.44
CA HIS A 390 -12.29 36.15 -45.20
C HIS A 390 -13.25 35.70 -44.07
N THR A 391 -14.42 35.18 -44.43
CA THR A 391 -15.41 34.69 -43.44
C THR A 391 -15.05 33.29 -42.92
N LEU A 392 -14.54 32.42 -43.79
CA LEU A 392 -14.01 31.11 -43.39
C LEU A 392 -12.72 31.25 -42.57
N GLU A 393 -11.86 32.19 -42.96
CA GLU A 393 -10.63 32.52 -42.25
C GLU A 393 -10.90 33.13 -40.87
N GLU A 394 -11.93 33.97 -40.72
CA GLU A 394 -12.40 34.43 -39.42
C GLU A 394 -12.93 33.27 -38.55
N SER A 395 -13.70 32.34 -39.13
CA SER A 395 -14.21 31.15 -38.42
C SER A 395 -13.08 30.23 -37.95
N LEU A 396 -12.16 29.87 -38.85
CA LEU A 396 -10.96 29.09 -38.54
C LEU A 396 -10.08 29.79 -37.50
N ARG A 397 -10.02 31.12 -37.52
CA ARG A 397 -9.27 31.89 -36.53
C ARG A 397 -9.93 31.84 -35.15
N PHE A 398 -11.26 31.81 -35.05
CA PHE A 398 -11.96 31.60 -33.77
C PHE A 398 -11.76 30.18 -33.23
N GLU A 399 -11.81 29.19 -34.12
CA GLU A 399 -11.62 27.78 -33.78
C GLU A 399 -10.19 27.52 -33.29
N LEU A 400 -9.19 28.03 -34.02
CA LEU A 400 -7.78 27.97 -33.63
C LEU A 400 -7.51 28.70 -32.30
N LYS A 401 -8.20 29.82 -32.05
CA LYS A 401 -8.05 30.57 -30.78
C LYS A 401 -8.69 29.82 -29.61
N ALA A 402 -9.82 29.15 -29.82
CA ALA A 402 -10.45 28.27 -28.84
C ALA A 402 -9.58 27.04 -28.52
N GLU A 403 -9.00 26.42 -29.55
CA GLU A 403 -8.07 25.30 -29.41
C GLU A 403 -6.79 25.71 -28.67
N THR A 404 -6.25 26.90 -28.98
CA THR A 404 -5.08 27.46 -28.28
C THR A 404 -5.38 27.68 -26.80
N LEU A 405 -6.57 28.19 -26.48
CA LEU A 405 -7.01 28.41 -25.09
C LEU A 405 -7.20 27.09 -24.34
N LEU A 406 -7.88 26.11 -24.95
CA LEU A 406 -8.04 24.78 -24.35
C LEU A 406 -6.68 24.14 -24.08
N THR A 407 -5.77 24.24 -25.04
CA THR A 407 -4.38 23.76 -24.91
C THR A 407 -3.66 24.45 -23.75
N SER A 408 -3.83 25.77 -23.59
CA SER A 408 -3.22 26.52 -22.47
C SER A 408 -3.78 26.09 -21.10
N LEU A 409 -5.09 25.86 -21.01
CA LEU A 409 -5.78 25.42 -19.80
C LEU A 409 -5.37 24.01 -19.40
N LEU A 410 -5.27 23.10 -20.38
CA LEU A 410 -4.79 21.74 -20.15
C LEU A 410 -3.33 21.73 -19.71
N ARG A 411 -2.48 22.59 -20.28
CA ARG A 411 -1.09 22.75 -19.81
C ARG A 411 -1.02 23.28 -18.38
N GLU A 412 -1.79 24.31 -18.03
CA GLU A 412 -1.83 24.84 -16.65
C GLU A 412 -2.31 23.77 -15.66
N LYS A 413 -3.33 22.98 -16.03
CA LYS A 413 -3.79 21.83 -15.23
C LYS A 413 -2.73 20.75 -15.08
N LEU A 414 -1.98 20.47 -16.15
CA LEU A 414 -0.91 19.49 -16.14
C LEU A 414 0.25 19.95 -15.25
N TYR A 415 0.68 21.21 -15.35
CA TYR A 415 1.68 21.80 -14.46
C TYR A 415 1.25 21.82 -13.00
N SER A 416 -0.03 22.11 -12.71
CA SER A 416 -0.55 22.06 -11.35
C SER A 416 -0.48 20.64 -10.78
N LYS A 417 -0.71 19.61 -11.59
CA LYS A 417 -0.64 18.20 -11.18
C LYS A 417 0.80 17.72 -11.05
N GLU A 418 1.70 18.19 -11.91
CA GLU A 418 3.13 17.94 -11.83
C GLU A 418 3.72 18.50 -10.52
N SER A 419 3.36 19.73 -10.14
CA SER A 419 3.77 20.33 -8.86
C SER A 419 3.24 19.57 -7.64
N GLU A 420 2.03 19.02 -7.70
CA GLU A 420 1.46 18.18 -6.64
C GLU A 420 2.23 16.86 -6.50
N LEU A 421 2.62 16.24 -7.62
CA LEU A 421 3.46 15.04 -7.62
C LEU A 421 4.86 15.30 -7.05
N GLU A 422 5.49 16.42 -7.41
CA GLU A 422 6.80 16.81 -6.86
C GLU A 422 6.73 16.99 -5.33
N GLN A 423 5.64 17.60 -4.82
CA GLN A 423 5.42 17.75 -3.39
C GLN A 423 5.26 16.40 -2.70
N LEU A 424 4.41 15.52 -3.22
CA LEU A 424 4.21 14.17 -2.67
C LEU A 424 5.51 13.35 -2.69
N GLN A 425 6.33 13.52 -3.73
CA GLN A 425 7.65 12.88 -3.82
C GLN A 425 8.61 13.41 -2.75
N ALA A 426 8.58 14.71 -2.44
CA ALA A 426 9.38 15.30 -1.37
C ALA A 426 8.92 14.84 0.03
N GLU A 427 7.61 14.71 0.24
CA GLU A 427 7.02 14.18 1.48
C GLU A 427 7.41 12.71 1.68
N LEU A 428 7.27 11.88 0.63
CA LEU A 428 7.69 10.49 0.65
C LEU A 428 9.20 10.36 0.94
N ALA A 429 10.04 11.17 0.29
CA ALA A 429 11.48 11.17 0.56
C ALA A 429 11.81 11.56 2.01
N THR A 430 11.03 12.45 2.62
CA THR A 430 11.19 12.84 4.02
C THR A 430 10.76 11.72 4.96
N ALA A 431 9.65 11.03 4.66
CA ALA A 431 9.19 9.87 5.41
C ALA A 431 10.19 8.71 5.35
N VAL A 432 10.75 8.42 4.16
CA VAL A 432 11.79 7.40 3.98
C VAL A 432 13.03 7.73 4.81
N ARG A 433 13.53 8.97 4.74
CA ARG A 433 14.66 9.40 5.59
C ARG A 433 14.35 9.27 7.08
N GLY A 434 13.12 9.59 7.50
CA GLY A 434 12.68 9.40 8.88
C GLY A 434 12.71 7.93 9.30
N ASN A 435 12.28 7.02 8.42
CA ASN A 435 12.33 5.58 8.66
C ASN A 435 13.77 5.05 8.75
N ASP A 436 14.67 5.53 7.90
CA ASP A 436 16.10 5.14 7.95
C ASP A 436 16.75 5.57 9.27
N ILE A 437 16.43 6.78 9.76
CA ILE A 437 16.89 7.26 11.06
C ILE A 437 16.37 6.36 12.19
N LEU A 438 15.08 6.00 12.16
CA LEU A 438 14.49 5.10 13.15
C LEU A 438 15.13 3.71 13.11
N GLN A 439 15.41 3.17 11.91
CA GLN A 439 16.13 1.91 11.78
C GLN A 439 17.54 1.97 12.36
N CYS A 440 18.28 3.06 12.12
CA CYS A 440 19.58 3.28 12.75
C CYS A 440 19.48 3.34 14.29
N GLU A 441 18.47 4.03 14.82
CA GLU A 441 18.27 4.15 16.27
C GLU A 441 17.92 2.80 16.93
N VAL A 442 17.09 1.99 16.24
CA VAL A 442 16.78 0.61 16.65
C VAL A 442 18.05 -0.24 16.63
N HIS A 443 18.87 -0.12 15.58
CA HIS A 443 20.12 -0.88 15.47
C HIS A 443 21.11 -0.50 16.57
N ASN A 444 21.32 0.81 16.82
CA ASN A 444 22.15 1.30 17.92
C ASN A 444 21.66 0.79 19.28
N SER A 445 20.34 0.78 19.49
CA SER A 445 19.74 0.24 20.71
C SER A 445 20.00 -1.26 20.88
N LEU A 446 19.93 -2.03 19.80
CA LEU A 446 20.25 -3.46 19.79
C LEU A 446 21.75 -3.72 20.07
N ASP A 447 22.65 -2.94 19.48
CA ASP A 447 24.09 -3.06 19.72
C ASP A 447 24.45 -2.72 21.17
N ASN A 448 23.83 -1.67 21.73
CA ASN A 448 23.98 -1.32 23.13
C ASN A 448 23.49 -2.44 24.05
N LEU A 449 22.35 -3.07 23.72
CA LEU A 449 21.84 -4.24 24.44
C LEU A 449 22.81 -5.42 24.35
N ALA A 450 23.38 -5.69 23.18
CA ALA A 450 24.34 -6.76 22.97
C ALA A 450 25.63 -6.53 23.79
N CYS A 451 26.13 -5.29 23.81
CA CYS A 451 27.27 -4.90 24.64
C CYS A 451 26.98 -5.10 26.13
N ALA A 452 25.83 -4.62 26.61
CA ALA A 452 25.40 -4.79 28.00
C ALA A 452 25.25 -6.27 28.38
N SER A 453 24.70 -7.09 27.48
CA SER A 453 24.58 -8.54 27.65
C SER A 453 25.94 -9.21 27.78
N HIS A 454 26.90 -8.85 26.93
CA HIS A 454 28.27 -9.37 27.03
C HIS A 454 28.97 -8.94 28.32
N GLN A 455 28.78 -7.70 28.76
CA GLN A 455 29.30 -7.22 30.05
C GLN A 455 28.70 -7.99 31.22
N LEU A 456 27.38 -8.23 31.21
CA LEU A 456 26.71 -9.06 32.21
C LEU A 456 27.32 -10.46 32.26
N LYS A 457 27.53 -11.10 31.11
CA LYS A 457 28.15 -12.43 31.01
C LYS A 457 29.57 -12.45 31.57
N ASN A 458 30.35 -11.41 31.28
CA ASN A 458 31.71 -11.29 31.80
C ASN A 458 31.72 -11.15 33.34
N LEU A 459 30.79 -10.36 33.90
CA LEU A 459 30.62 -10.23 35.35
C LEU A 459 30.19 -11.55 36.00
N GLU A 460 29.31 -12.33 35.37
CA GLU A 460 28.96 -13.68 35.83
C GLU A 460 30.19 -14.60 35.87
N LEU A 461 31.00 -14.60 34.80
CA LEU A 461 32.23 -15.40 34.73
C LEU A 461 33.23 -14.97 35.81
N GLN A 462 33.39 -13.67 36.05
CA GLN A 462 34.27 -13.16 37.08
C GLN A 462 33.82 -13.56 38.49
N LYS A 463 32.50 -13.55 38.76
CA LYS A 463 31.93 -14.04 40.03
C LYS A 463 32.24 -15.53 40.22
N SER A 464 32.00 -16.34 39.19
CA SER A 464 32.32 -17.78 39.22
C SER A 464 33.82 -18.02 39.46
N ALA A 465 34.70 -17.29 38.77
CA ALA A 465 36.14 -17.41 38.95
C ALA A 465 36.62 -17.01 40.36
N LYS A 466 36.05 -15.95 40.96
CA LYS A 466 36.32 -15.58 42.35
C LYS A 466 35.88 -16.69 43.31
N GLN A 467 34.70 -17.26 43.10
CA GLN A 467 34.17 -18.34 43.93
C GLN A 467 35.05 -19.59 43.86
N TYR A 468 35.54 -19.97 42.67
CA TYR A 468 36.51 -21.05 42.50
C TYR A 468 37.85 -20.77 43.22
N ASN A 469 38.38 -19.56 43.10
CA ASN A 469 39.63 -19.18 43.78
C ASN A 469 39.50 -19.17 45.30
N GLU A 470 38.35 -18.76 45.83
CA GLU A 470 38.07 -18.76 47.28
C GLU A 470 37.99 -20.19 47.83
N VAL A 471 37.34 -21.09 47.09
CA VAL A 471 37.34 -22.54 47.39
C VAL A 471 38.76 -23.11 47.33
N LEU A 472 39.55 -22.75 46.31
CA LEU A 472 40.94 -23.21 46.19
C LEU A 472 41.80 -22.73 47.36
N TYR A 473 41.63 -21.48 47.79
CA TYR A 473 42.34 -20.90 48.93
C TYR A 473 41.99 -21.61 50.25
N LEU A 474 40.70 -21.92 50.48
CA LEU A 474 40.26 -22.71 51.63
C LEU A 474 40.90 -24.11 51.65
N ILE A 475 40.94 -24.78 50.49
CA ILE A 475 41.59 -26.10 50.35
C ILE A 475 43.09 -25.99 50.66
N CYS A 476 43.80 -25.00 50.11
CA CYS A 476 45.23 -24.81 50.36
C CYS A 476 45.53 -24.49 51.84
N ARG A 477 44.65 -23.72 52.50
CA ARG A 477 44.76 -23.40 53.94
C ARG A 477 44.57 -24.64 54.80
N GLU A 478 43.57 -25.48 54.51
CA GLU A 478 43.38 -26.75 55.22
C GLU A 478 44.53 -27.72 54.98
N MET A 479 45.03 -27.85 53.75
CA MET A 479 46.20 -28.67 53.47
C MET A 479 47.44 -28.19 54.23
N SER A 480 47.66 -26.86 54.31
CA SER A 480 48.77 -26.30 55.08
C SER A 480 48.64 -26.54 56.58
N PHE A 481 47.42 -26.52 57.12
CA PHE A 481 47.13 -26.86 58.52
C PHE A 481 47.40 -28.34 58.80
N LEU A 482 46.97 -29.24 57.90
CA LEU A 482 47.25 -30.68 57.99
C LEU A 482 48.75 -31.00 57.90
N ILE A 483 49.48 -30.30 57.02
CA ILE A 483 50.94 -30.42 56.91
C ILE A 483 51.62 -29.93 58.20
N SER A 484 51.13 -28.85 58.81
CA SER A 484 51.68 -28.32 60.07
C SER A 484 51.45 -29.26 61.26
N LEU A 485 50.31 -29.95 61.31
CA LEU A 485 50.02 -31.00 62.30
C LEU A 485 50.93 -32.23 62.14
N ALA A 486 51.37 -32.54 60.91
CA ALA A 486 52.26 -33.66 60.62
C ALA A 486 53.73 -33.42 61.02
N VAL A 487 54.12 -32.18 61.37
CA VAL A 487 55.51 -31.78 61.68
C VAL A 487 55.77 -31.62 63.21
N VAL A 488 54.80 -31.91 64.08
CA VAL A 488 54.98 -31.84 65.54
C VAL A 488 55.59 -33.15 66.10
N PRO A 489 56.71 -33.11 66.87
CA PRO A 489 57.26 -34.30 67.53
C PRO A 489 56.50 -34.66 68.81
N SER A 490 56.12 -35.93 68.93
CA SER A 490 55.26 -36.51 69.98
C SER A 490 55.90 -36.55 71.38
N ARG A 491 55.14 -36.24 72.45
CA ARG A 491 55.33 -36.83 73.80
C ARG A 491 54.02 -36.92 74.63
N PHE A 492 53.85 -38.11 75.24
CA PHE A 492 53.05 -38.51 76.42
C PHE A 492 51.65 -39.16 76.27
N LEU A 493 51.59 -40.44 76.74
CA LEU A 493 50.54 -41.21 77.47
C LEU A 493 49.10 -41.21 76.89
N GLY A 494 48.31 -42.28 76.87
CA GLY A 494 48.24 -43.55 77.59
C GLY A 494 46.79 -44.07 77.48
N ALA A 495 46.60 -45.38 77.68
CA ALA A 495 45.40 -46.18 77.42
C ALA A 495 44.01 -45.64 77.87
N ALA A 496 42.96 -45.94 77.09
CA ALA A 496 41.63 -46.31 77.59
C ALA A 496 40.77 -47.02 76.51
N VAL A 497 39.91 -47.90 76.98
CA VAL A 497 39.12 -48.93 76.30
C VAL A 497 37.88 -48.39 75.56
N MET A 498 37.50 -49.09 74.48
CA MET A 498 36.32 -48.89 73.61
C MET A 498 34.97 -48.84 74.36
N PRO A 499 33.97 -48.19 73.74
CA PRO A 499 32.80 -48.96 73.35
C PRO A 499 32.36 -48.75 71.89
N SER A 500 31.78 -49.84 71.38
CA SER A 500 31.07 -50.05 70.12
C SER A 500 29.97 -49.05 69.77
N HIS A 501 29.72 -48.95 68.45
CA HIS A 501 28.69 -48.22 67.70
C HIS A 501 29.01 -46.77 67.33
N PHE A 502 29.63 -46.58 66.16
CA PHE A 502 29.16 -45.58 65.19
C PHE A 502 29.45 -46.09 63.79
N GLY A 503 28.39 -46.18 63.00
CA GLY A 503 28.41 -46.71 61.65
C GLY A 503 29.25 -45.85 60.70
N CYS A 504 29.71 -46.54 59.66
CA CYS A 504 30.27 -46.00 58.45
C CYS A 504 29.33 -44.91 57.89
N GLN A 505 29.70 -43.63 57.94
CA GLN A 505 29.02 -42.57 57.17
C GLN A 505 29.96 -41.39 56.88
N CYS A 506 29.90 -40.93 55.62
CA CYS A 506 30.20 -39.57 55.18
C CYS A 506 31.58 -39.25 54.59
N THR A 507 31.95 -39.95 53.51
CA THR A 507 32.62 -39.29 52.35
C THR A 507 31.98 -39.65 51.01
N THR A 508 31.20 -40.73 50.94
CA THR A 508 30.19 -40.97 49.89
C THR A 508 29.02 -39.99 50.01
N LEU A 509 28.51 -39.69 51.22
CA LEU A 509 27.35 -38.79 51.40
C LEU A 509 27.58 -37.34 50.92
N LYS A 510 28.79 -36.75 51.01
CA LYS A 510 29.02 -35.38 50.49
C LYS A 510 29.18 -35.30 48.97
N LYS A 511 29.58 -36.40 48.33
CA LYS A 511 29.58 -36.49 46.87
C LYS A 511 28.17 -36.78 46.36
N ASP A 512 27.46 -37.67 47.03
CA ASP A 512 26.06 -37.99 46.73
C ASP A 512 25.15 -36.78 46.99
N GLU A 513 25.30 -36.04 48.10
CA GLU A 513 24.56 -34.79 48.36
C GLU A 513 24.83 -33.71 47.30
N ASN A 514 26.07 -33.56 46.81
CA ASN A 514 26.37 -32.61 45.76
C ASN A 514 25.86 -33.06 44.39
N VAL A 515 25.85 -34.36 44.12
CA VAL A 515 25.26 -34.95 42.90
C VAL A 515 23.74 -34.82 42.95
N ASP A 516 23.11 -35.10 44.09
CA ASP A 516 21.67 -34.94 44.32
C ASP A 516 21.26 -33.47 44.21
N ARG A 517 22.08 -32.53 44.70
CA ARG A 517 21.83 -31.08 44.56
C ARG A 517 21.96 -30.62 43.11
N LEU A 518 23.00 -31.05 42.39
CA LEU A 518 23.16 -30.76 40.97
C LEU A 518 22.05 -31.41 40.11
N GLN A 519 21.58 -32.60 40.51
CA GLN A 519 20.48 -33.27 39.84
C GLN A 519 19.14 -32.57 40.11
N SER A 520 18.94 -32.05 41.33
CA SER A 520 17.79 -31.22 41.68
C SER A 520 17.80 -29.89 40.92
N ASP A 521 18.95 -29.23 40.83
CA ASP A 521 19.13 -27.96 40.09
C ASP A 521 18.93 -28.18 38.58
N LEU A 522 19.44 -29.29 38.02
CA LEU A 522 19.22 -29.66 36.63
C LEU A 522 17.74 -29.97 36.35
N GLN A 523 17.05 -30.63 37.28
CA GLN A 523 15.63 -30.92 37.16
C GLN A 523 14.76 -29.65 37.30
N ALA A 524 15.16 -28.70 38.15
CA ALA A 524 14.54 -27.39 38.28
C ALA A 524 14.73 -26.56 36.99
N SER A 525 15.95 -26.52 36.46
CA SER A 525 16.26 -25.85 35.19
C SER A 525 15.52 -26.48 34.00
N ALA A 526 15.37 -27.80 33.98
CA ALA A 526 14.58 -28.50 32.96
C ALA A 526 13.09 -28.15 33.04
N LYS A 527 12.53 -28.01 34.25
CA LYS A 527 11.15 -27.57 34.45
C LYS A 527 10.96 -26.12 34.02
N GLU A 528 11.87 -25.23 34.37
CA GLU A 528 11.84 -23.82 33.97
C GLU A 528 11.97 -23.66 32.45
N SER A 529 12.82 -24.47 31.81
CA SER A 529 12.92 -24.58 30.34
C SER A 529 11.63 -25.12 29.69
N ALA A 530 10.93 -26.04 30.34
CA ALA A 530 9.62 -26.51 29.88
C ALA A 530 8.54 -25.42 30.00
N THR A 531 8.52 -24.67 31.11
CA THR A 531 7.58 -23.55 31.32
C THR A 531 7.81 -22.42 30.33
N THR A 532 9.06 -22.01 30.12
CA THR A 532 9.42 -20.98 29.13
C THR A 532 9.10 -21.38 27.70
N ARG A 533 9.32 -22.65 27.31
CA ARG A 533 8.83 -23.17 26.01
C ARG A 533 7.31 -23.13 25.89
N GLY A 534 6.58 -23.41 26.98
CA GLY A 534 5.12 -23.30 27.01
C GLY A 534 4.62 -21.86 26.85
N ILE A 535 5.30 -20.89 27.47
CA ILE A 535 5.01 -19.46 27.31
C ILE A 535 5.31 -19.02 25.87
N LEU A 536 6.46 -19.43 25.32
CA LEU A 536 6.84 -19.09 23.95
C LEU A 536 5.84 -19.64 22.92
N ALA A 537 5.33 -20.85 23.12
CA ALA A 537 4.29 -21.42 22.27
C ALA A 537 2.98 -20.60 22.30
N LYS A 538 2.57 -20.11 23.48
CA LYS A 538 1.39 -19.23 23.62
C LYS A 538 1.59 -17.87 22.96
N VAL A 539 2.76 -17.25 23.16
CA VAL A 539 3.09 -15.97 22.51
C VAL A 539 3.12 -16.12 20.98
N SER A 540 3.63 -17.25 20.47
CA SER A 540 3.61 -17.55 19.04
C SER A 540 2.18 -17.71 18.52
N GLN A 541 1.30 -18.37 19.27
CA GLN A 541 -0.11 -18.53 18.93
C GLN A 541 -0.89 -17.20 18.96
N GLU A 542 -0.64 -16.34 19.96
CA GLU A 542 -1.25 -15.00 20.04
C GLU A 542 -0.80 -14.10 18.89
N ARG A 543 0.48 -14.14 18.52
CA ARG A 543 0.99 -13.46 17.32
C ARG A 543 0.25 -13.91 16.07
N ASP A 544 0.07 -15.22 15.89
CA ASP A 544 -0.58 -15.76 14.69
C ASP A 544 -2.07 -15.38 14.64
N MET A 545 -2.76 -15.35 15.79
CA MET A 545 -4.14 -14.85 15.87
C MET A 545 -4.24 -13.35 15.53
N MET A 546 -3.38 -12.51 16.10
CA MET A 546 -3.35 -11.07 15.76
C MET A 546 -3.02 -10.83 14.29
N TRP A 547 -2.17 -11.66 13.70
CA TRP A 547 -1.84 -11.57 12.28
C TRP A 547 -3.05 -11.86 11.39
N GLU A 548 -3.85 -12.88 11.72
CA GLU A 548 -5.10 -13.16 11.00
C GLU A 548 -6.18 -12.09 11.23
N GLU A 549 -6.27 -11.50 12.43
CA GLU A 549 -7.16 -10.35 12.69
C GLU A 549 -6.77 -9.12 11.84
N VAL A 550 -5.49 -8.78 11.77
CA VAL A 550 -5.00 -7.67 10.91
C VAL A 550 -5.30 -7.95 9.44
N LYS A 551 -5.20 -9.20 9.01
CA LYS A 551 -5.53 -9.61 7.64
C LYS A 551 -7.03 -9.52 7.36
N ALA A 552 -7.87 -9.85 8.33
CA ALA A 552 -9.32 -9.70 8.23
C ALA A 552 -9.74 -8.23 8.15
N VAL A 553 -9.18 -7.35 8.99
CA VAL A 553 -9.47 -5.90 8.96
C VAL A 553 -9.04 -5.27 7.64
N LYS A 554 -7.86 -5.62 7.11
CA LYS A 554 -7.43 -5.17 5.79
C LYS A 554 -8.33 -5.72 4.67
N GLY A 555 -8.78 -6.95 4.78
CA GLY A 555 -9.72 -7.55 3.83
C GLY A 555 -11.11 -6.88 3.83
N GLU A 556 -11.58 -6.42 4.99
CA GLU A 556 -12.83 -5.68 5.14
C GLU A 556 -12.72 -4.23 4.64
N GLU A 557 -11.58 -3.55 4.82
CA GLU A 557 -11.31 -2.24 4.20
C GLU A 557 -11.38 -2.30 2.67
N TYR A 558 -10.81 -3.34 2.05
CA TYR A 558 -10.93 -3.54 0.59
C TYR A 558 -12.34 -3.95 0.13
N ALA A 559 -13.17 -4.52 1.01
CA ALA A 559 -14.54 -4.88 0.68
C ALA A 559 -15.54 -3.71 0.83
N ILE A 560 -15.20 -2.70 1.65
CA ILE A 560 -15.99 -1.48 1.83
C ILE A 560 -15.70 -0.48 0.70
N GLU A 561 -14.48 -0.44 0.15
CA GLU A 561 -14.14 0.37 -1.05
C GLU A 561 -14.81 -0.13 -2.36
N PHE A 562 -15.46 -1.30 -2.36
CA PHE A 562 -16.21 -1.83 -3.51
C PHE A 562 -17.74 -1.82 -3.31
N ARG A 563 -18.25 -1.15 -2.25
CA ARG A 563 -19.69 -1.13 -1.94
C ARG A 563 -20.34 0.25 -1.79
N ASP A 564 -19.63 1.32 -2.11
CA ASP A 564 -20.16 2.65 -2.41
C ASP A 564 -19.72 3.06 -3.83
#